data_AF-A0A3M7IT11-F1
#
_entry.id   AF-A0A3M7IT11-F1
#
_cell.length_a   1.000
_cell.length_b   1.000
_cell.length_c   1.000
_cell.angle_alpha   90.00
_cell.angle_beta   90.00
_cell.angle_gamma   90.00
#
_symmetry.space_group_name_H-M   'P 1'
#
loop_
_entity.id
_entity.type
_entity.pdbx_description
1 polymer ?
#
loop_
_entity_poly.entity_id
_entity_poly.type
_entity_poly.pdbx_seq_one_letter_code
_entity_poly.pdbx_strand_id
1 'polypeptide(L)'
;MAPAPITPESSGTSTPTGSTATSLTKAGIKHMLPNTNGTDEHGLARLDASSMKVTLTQNPRAVPAPDSAEIKAQKTCTDHMITARWTAESGWEAPELKPYGAFSIMPTASVLHYATECFEGLKLYRGYDGKLRLFRIARNCARMRQSAARIALPDFEPQELEKMIIALAAQDGAKWLPKERKGGFLYVRPTFIATEEALGVQRPKEALLYVIIACFPDMTRSLATPAPPALDGGANGQEEKQKKGTSGLKLLASSEDTIRAWPGGFGYAKVGANYGPSLVAQGEARARGFDQVLWLFGQESFVTEAGASNFFVVIRSKETGKLELITAPLNERIILEGVTRASVIDLAKERLAAEWDGLEPVEVVERRFTMDELIEAHKDGRFVEAFAAGTAFFIAPVGLIHFRGGDIDIPMEGDSGAYARTIKQWLVDIMYGNASHEWGIVVDEKA
;
A
#
# COMPACT_ATOMS: atom_id res chain seq x y z
N MET A 1 -30.02 21.03 36.29
CA MET A 1 -31.17 20.36 35.64
C MET A 1 -30.65 19.68 34.39
N ALA A 2 -30.57 18.36 34.40
CA ALA A 2 -30.18 17.56 33.23
C ALA A 2 -31.43 17.34 32.35
N PRO A 3 -31.31 17.36 31.00
CA PRO A 3 -32.42 16.95 30.15
C PRO A 3 -32.54 15.43 30.10
N ALA A 4 -33.78 14.95 30.06
CA ALA A 4 -34.18 13.54 30.06
C ALA A 4 -33.79 12.80 28.76
N PRO A 5 -33.62 11.47 28.79
CA PRO A 5 -33.26 10.69 27.61
C PRO A 5 -34.45 10.54 26.66
N ILE A 6 -34.20 10.83 25.39
CA ILE A 6 -35.14 10.58 24.28
C ILE A 6 -34.73 9.24 23.68
N THR A 7 -35.58 8.23 23.82
CA THR A 7 -35.45 6.95 23.11
C THR A 7 -35.86 7.14 21.65
N PRO A 8 -35.05 6.79 20.63
CA PRO A 8 -35.54 6.79 19.25
C PRO A 8 -36.32 5.49 18.98
N GLU A 9 -37.51 5.66 18.39
CA GLU A 9 -38.30 4.59 17.79
C GLU A 9 -37.54 3.93 16.63
N SER A 10 -37.79 2.63 16.45
CA SER A 10 -37.23 1.84 15.36
C SER A 10 -37.80 2.30 14.00
N SER A 11 -37.09 3.18 13.30
CA SER A 11 -37.34 3.44 11.89
C SER A 11 -36.56 2.44 11.04
N GLY A 12 -37.27 1.62 10.28
CA GLY A 12 -36.70 0.63 9.37
C GLY A 12 -35.65 1.24 8.43
N THR A 13 -34.50 0.59 8.37
CA THR A 13 -33.43 0.90 7.43
C THR A 13 -33.87 0.54 6.02
N SER A 14 -34.20 1.55 5.20
CA SER A 14 -34.11 1.42 3.76
C SER A 14 -32.64 1.57 3.36
N THR A 15 -32.03 0.47 2.94
CA THR A 15 -30.71 0.44 2.33
C THR A 15 -30.72 1.39 1.11
N PRO A 16 -29.80 2.36 0.99
CA PRO A 16 -29.74 3.20 -0.20
C PRO A 16 -29.42 2.34 -1.42
N THR A 17 -30.30 2.40 -2.43
CA THR A 17 -30.06 1.76 -3.72
C THR A 17 -28.86 2.43 -4.43
N GLY A 18 -28.01 1.64 -5.10
CA GLY A 18 -26.68 2.04 -5.59
C GLY A 18 -26.60 3.23 -6.57
N SER A 19 -27.73 3.82 -6.96
CA SER A 19 -27.79 5.00 -7.83
C SER A 19 -27.36 6.30 -7.11
N THR A 20 -27.74 6.48 -5.84
CA THR A 20 -27.52 7.75 -5.10
C THR A 20 -26.12 7.87 -4.49
N ALA A 21 -25.45 6.75 -4.18
CA ALA A 21 -24.04 6.77 -3.77
C ALA A 21 -23.12 7.29 -4.89
N THR A 22 -23.51 7.05 -6.15
CA THR A 22 -22.72 7.43 -7.33
C THR A 22 -22.76 8.95 -7.60
N SER A 23 -23.87 9.63 -7.28
CA SER A 23 -24.00 11.08 -7.51
C SER A 23 -23.16 11.92 -6.54
N LEU A 24 -23.05 11.51 -5.27
CA LEU A 24 -22.18 12.16 -4.27
C LEU A 24 -20.68 12.05 -4.61
N THR A 25 -20.28 11.03 -5.37
CA THR A 25 -18.87 10.85 -5.80
C THR A 25 -18.49 11.68 -7.02
N LYS A 26 -19.45 12.10 -7.86
CA LYS A 26 -19.16 12.93 -9.04
C LYS A 26 -18.81 14.38 -8.69
N ALA A 27 -19.31 14.90 -7.56
CA ALA A 27 -18.93 16.23 -7.07
C ALA A 27 -17.44 16.31 -6.65
N GLY A 28 -16.80 15.16 -6.37
CA GLY A 28 -15.38 15.08 -6.03
C GLY A 28 -14.43 14.78 -7.21
N ILE A 29 -14.93 14.66 -8.46
CA ILE A 29 -14.12 14.20 -9.61
C ILE A 29 -14.33 15.10 -10.83
N LYS A 30 -14.24 16.42 -10.67
CA LYS A 30 -14.13 17.31 -11.84
C LYS A 30 -13.26 18.54 -11.57
N HIS A 31 -11.94 18.33 -11.52
CA HIS A 31 -10.98 19.35 -11.93
C HIS A 31 -10.26 18.85 -13.19
N MET A 32 -10.64 19.44 -14.32
CA MET A 32 -9.97 19.33 -15.61
C MET A 32 -9.06 20.55 -15.75
N LEU A 33 -7.80 20.35 -16.12
CA LEU A 33 -6.91 21.44 -16.51
C LEU A 33 -6.40 21.16 -17.93
N PRO A 34 -6.44 22.19 -18.80
CA PRO A 34 -5.17 22.74 -19.27
C PRO A 34 -5.16 24.28 -19.27
N ASN A 35 -4.14 24.90 -18.64
CA ASN A 35 -3.21 25.83 -19.28
C ASN A 35 -2.06 26.24 -18.34
N THR A 36 -0.98 26.72 -18.95
CA THR A 36 0.43 26.73 -18.50
C THR A 36 0.93 27.99 -17.81
N ASN A 37 0.06 28.71 -17.08
CA ASN A 37 0.51 29.80 -16.21
C ASN A 37 0.52 29.23 -14.79
N GLY A 38 1.59 29.40 -14.01
CA GLY A 38 1.83 28.74 -12.72
C GLY A 38 0.81 28.96 -11.59
N THR A 39 -0.40 29.43 -11.92
CA THR A 39 -1.55 29.58 -11.04
C THR A 39 -2.70 28.67 -11.51
N ASP A 40 -3.57 28.25 -10.60
CA ASP A 40 -4.80 27.52 -10.92
C ASP A 40 -5.91 28.46 -11.44
N GLU A 41 -7.10 27.90 -11.66
CA GLU A 41 -8.27 28.65 -12.16
C GLU A 41 -8.78 29.73 -11.19
N HIS A 42 -8.30 29.73 -9.95
CA HIS A 42 -8.61 30.70 -8.90
C HIS A 42 -7.45 31.67 -8.62
N GLY A 43 -6.35 31.57 -9.37
CA GLY A 43 -5.17 32.43 -9.19
C GLY A 43 -4.22 31.98 -8.07
N LEU A 44 -4.43 30.81 -7.48
CA LEU A 44 -3.55 30.25 -6.44
C LEU A 44 -2.32 29.58 -7.08
N ALA A 45 -1.16 29.67 -6.44
CA ALA A 45 0.05 29.03 -6.95
C ALA A 45 -0.11 27.50 -7.03
N ARG A 46 0.30 26.91 -8.16
CA ARG A 46 0.33 25.45 -8.34
C ARG A 46 1.62 24.88 -7.79
N LEU A 47 1.60 23.59 -7.42
CA LEU A 47 2.81 22.89 -7.03
C LEU A 47 3.77 22.90 -8.23
N ASP A 48 4.98 23.40 -8.04
CA ASP A 48 5.98 23.46 -9.11
C ASP A 48 7.33 22.95 -8.59
N ALA A 49 7.65 21.70 -8.92
CA ALA A 49 8.90 21.07 -8.50
C ALA A 49 10.13 21.71 -9.16
N SER A 50 9.99 22.45 -10.26
CA SER A 50 11.11 23.17 -10.89
C SER A 50 11.56 24.38 -10.09
N SER A 51 10.69 24.92 -9.23
CA SER A 51 10.99 26.02 -8.31
C SER A 51 11.68 25.57 -7.01
N MET A 52 11.98 24.27 -6.87
CA MET A 52 12.44 23.68 -5.62
C MET A 52 13.74 24.31 -5.11
N LYS A 53 13.72 24.78 -3.87
CA LYS A 53 14.88 25.29 -3.13
C LYS A 53 15.66 24.12 -2.54
N VAL A 54 16.99 24.15 -2.62
CA VAL A 54 17.85 23.06 -2.17
C VAL A 54 18.76 23.54 -1.04
N THR A 55 18.68 22.88 0.11
CA THR A 55 19.58 23.05 1.26
C THR A 55 20.15 21.70 1.66
N LEU A 56 21.44 21.49 1.42
CA LEU A 56 22.10 20.22 1.73
C LEU A 56 22.54 20.14 3.19
N THR A 57 22.49 18.94 3.76
CA THR A 57 23.01 18.69 5.11
C THR A 57 24.51 18.93 5.17
N GLN A 58 24.96 19.56 6.25
CA GLN A 58 26.38 19.67 6.59
C GLN A 58 26.84 18.54 7.54
N ASN A 59 25.89 17.75 8.04
CA ASN A 59 26.13 16.66 8.98
C ASN A 59 25.51 15.36 8.43
N PRO A 60 26.12 14.76 7.39
CA PRO A 60 25.63 13.52 6.81
C PRO A 60 25.61 12.38 7.84
N ARG A 61 24.52 11.61 7.87
CA ARG A 61 24.37 10.44 8.75
C ARG A 61 25.17 9.25 8.20
N ALA A 62 25.54 8.32 9.08
CA ALA A 62 26.11 7.05 8.66
C ALA A 62 25.03 6.17 8.01
N VAL A 63 25.39 5.46 6.93
CA VAL A 63 24.50 4.50 6.27
C VAL A 63 24.58 3.18 7.04
N PRO A 64 23.48 2.66 7.62
CA PRO A 64 23.55 1.41 8.37
C PRO A 64 23.94 0.23 7.47
N ALA A 65 24.56 -0.78 8.08
CA ALA A 65 24.86 -2.03 7.39
C ALA A 65 23.56 -2.75 6.99
N PRO A 66 23.53 -3.49 5.87
CA PRO A 66 22.42 -4.36 5.52
C PRO A 66 22.06 -5.31 6.68
N ASP A 67 20.77 -5.61 6.86
CA ASP A 67 20.25 -6.54 7.88
C ASP A 67 20.58 -6.22 9.35
N SER A 68 21.16 -5.04 9.62
CA SER A 68 21.46 -4.54 10.96
C SER A 68 20.20 -4.27 11.78
N ALA A 69 20.37 -4.16 13.10
CA ALA A 69 19.28 -3.84 14.02
C ALA A 69 18.62 -2.48 13.69
N GLU A 70 19.41 -1.53 13.21
CA GLU A 70 18.99 -0.20 12.79
C GLU A 70 18.05 -0.25 11.57
N ILE A 71 18.29 -1.14 10.62
CA ILE A 71 17.39 -1.38 9.48
C ILE A 71 16.12 -2.08 9.97
N LYS A 72 16.25 -3.11 10.82
CA LYS A 72 15.12 -3.88 11.37
C LYS A 72 14.18 -3.01 12.22
N ALA A 73 14.72 -1.99 12.89
CA ALA A 73 13.95 -1.05 13.68
C ALA A 73 13.05 -0.12 12.85
N GLN A 74 13.28 0.01 11.54
CA GLN A 74 12.47 0.85 10.63
C GLN A 74 12.38 2.33 11.03
N LYS A 75 13.43 2.84 11.69
CA LYS A 75 13.50 4.23 12.19
C LYS A 75 14.45 5.13 11.39
N THR A 76 15.32 4.54 10.56
CA THR A 76 16.37 5.28 9.88
C THR A 76 15.86 5.86 8.55
N CYS A 77 15.94 7.18 8.42
CA CYS A 77 15.71 7.89 7.16
C CYS A 77 17.03 8.39 6.56
N THR A 78 16.99 8.74 5.27
CA THR A 78 18.13 9.30 4.55
C THR A 78 18.50 10.71 5.04
N ASP A 79 19.50 11.33 4.41
CA ASP A 79 20.01 12.63 4.86
C ASP A 79 19.02 13.77 4.69
N HIS A 80 18.21 13.70 3.63
CA HIS A 80 17.31 14.77 3.22
C HIS A 80 15.85 14.32 3.19
N MET A 81 14.98 15.31 3.09
CA MET A 81 13.57 15.16 2.79
C MET A 81 13.14 16.30 1.87
N ILE A 82 11.98 16.15 1.24
CA ILE A 82 11.34 17.26 0.53
C ILE A 82 10.06 17.67 1.27
N THR A 83 9.81 18.96 1.37
CA THR A 83 8.57 19.53 1.92
C THR A 83 7.97 20.55 0.95
N ALA A 84 6.65 20.61 0.82
CA ALA A 84 5.92 21.63 0.10
C ALA A 84 4.71 22.04 0.94
N ARG A 85 4.69 23.32 1.36
CA ARG A 85 3.58 23.89 2.13
C ARG A 85 2.52 24.43 1.19
N TRP A 86 1.26 24.33 1.61
CA TRP A 86 0.14 24.94 0.93
C TRP A 86 -0.71 25.74 1.92
N THR A 87 -1.23 26.89 1.48
CA THR A 87 -2.25 27.66 2.20
C THR A 87 -3.42 28.00 1.27
N ALA A 88 -4.61 28.20 1.84
CA ALA A 88 -5.80 28.60 1.10
C ALA A 88 -5.67 30.01 0.49
N GLU A 89 -4.82 30.86 1.07
CA GLU A 89 -4.62 32.25 0.64
C GLU A 89 -3.69 32.37 -0.56
N SER A 90 -2.63 31.56 -0.65
CA SER A 90 -1.59 31.71 -1.69
C SER A 90 -1.36 30.47 -2.55
N GLY A 91 -1.95 29.33 -2.21
CA GLY A 91 -1.68 28.07 -2.89
C GLY A 91 -0.38 27.44 -2.40
N TRP A 92 0.31 26.76 -3.31
CA TRP A 92 1.56 26.05 -3.03
C TRP A 92 2.75 27.00 -2.94
N GLU A 93 3.54 26.85 -1.87
CA GLU A 93 4.87 27.42 -1.78
C GLU A 93 5.87 26.57 -2.59
N ALA A 94 7.01 27.17 -2.96
CA ALA A 94 8.10 26.45 -3.63
C ALA A 94 8.56 25.27 -2.75
N PRO A 95 8.68 24.03 -3.29
CA PRO A 95 9.17 22.90 -2.53
C PRO A 95 10.58 23.13 -1.99
N GLU A 96 10.92 22.50 -0.87
CA GLU A 96 12.25 22.56 -0.26
C GLU A 96 12.83 21.15 -0.13
N LEU A 97 13.94 20.87 -0.82
CA LEU A 97 14.83 19.78 -0.45
C LEU A 97 15.71 20.27 0.69
N LYS A 98 15.60 19.64 1.86
CA LYS A 98 16.28 20.09 3.09
C LYS A 98 16.76 18.90 3.93
N PRO A 99 17.63 19.11 4.93
CA PRO A 99 18.04 18.04 5.84
C PRO A 99 16.82 17.42 6.53
N TYR A 100 16.78 16.09 6.61
CA TYR A 100 15.70 15.37 7.31
C TYR A 100 15.68 15.74 8.79
N GLY A 101 14.49 16.08 9.30
CA GLY A 101 14.28 16.50 10.68
C GLY A 101 12.80 16.50 11.08
N ALA A 102 12.55 16.78 12.36
CA ALA A 102 11.19 16.84 12.89
C ALA A 102 10.44 18.11 12.43
N PHE A 103 9.12 18.02 12.38
CA PHE A 103 8.24 19.16 12.18
C PHE A 103 7.77 19.72 13.53
N SER A 104 7.57 21.04 13.57
CA SER A 104 6.78 21.69 14.61
C SER A 104 5.37 21.91 14.06
N ILE A 105 4.39 21.17 14.56
CA ILE A 105 2.97 21.35 14.23
C ILE A 105 2.20 21.72 15.48
N MET A 106 1.17 22.54 15.32
CA MET A 106 0.34 22.95 16.44
C MET A 106 -0.43 21.76 17.00
N PRO A 107 -0.60 21.64 18.33
CA PRO A 107 -1.38 20.55 18.92
C PRO A 107 -2.83 20.51 18.44
N THR A 108 -3.36 21.62 17.93
CA THR A 108 -4.70 21.74 17.35
C THR A 108 -4.77 21.33 15.87
N ALA A 109 -3.65 20.90 15.27
CA ALA A 109 -3.61 20.54 13.85
C ALA A 109 -4.59 19.43 13.51
N SER A 110 -5.43 19.64 12.48
CA SER A 110 -6.49 18.70 12.06
C SER A 110 -6.01 17.25 11.89
N VAL A 111 -4.78 17.03 11.40
CA VAL A 111 -4.19 15.69 11.28
C VAL A 111 -4.17 14.91 12.60
N LEU A 112 -3.93 15.58 13.73
CA LEU A 112 -3.82 14.95 15.05
C LEU A 112 -5.17 14.57 15.66
N HIS A 113 -6.27 15.15 15.17
CA HIS A 113 -7.61 14.96 15.75
C HIS A 113 -8.56 14.21 14.82
N TYR A 114 -8.46 14.45 13.51
CA TYR A 114 -9.44 14.00 12.52
C TYR A 114 -8.83 13.13 11.42
N ALA A 115 -7.56 12.74 11.56
CA ALA A 115 -6.84 11.89 10.61
C ALA A 115 -6.92 12.42 9.17
N THR A 116 -6.87 13.75 9.00
CA THR A 116 -6.82 14.44 7.71
C THR A 116 -5.44 14.28 7.08
N GLU A 117 -5.11 13.03 6.75
CA GLU A 117 -3.82 12.61 6.21
C GLU A 117 -3.93 11.44 5.24
N CYS A 118 -3.08 11.46 4.22
CA CYS A 118 -2.87 10.34 3.32
C CYS A 118 -1.38 10.15 3.02
N PHE A 119 -1.04 8.96 2.53
CA PHE A 119 0.35 8.61 2.26
C PHE A 119 0.49 7.67 1.07
N GLU A 120 1.70 7.59 0.56
CA GLU A 120 2.08 6.63 -0.47
C GLU A 120 3.22 5.70 -0.02
N GLY A 121 3.43 4.66 -0.82
CA GLY A 121 4.41 3.62 -0.54
C GLY A 121 4.98 3.04 -1.82
N LEU A 122 6.22 3.37 -2.10
CA LEU A 122 7.00 2.86 -3.22
C LEU A 122 8.45 2.62 -2.80
N LYS A 123 9.27 2.11 -3.70
CA LYS A 123 10.67 1.75 -3.43
C LYS A 123 11.59 2.31 -4.51
N LEU A 124 12.78 2.71 -4.06
CA LEU A 124 13.94 3.03 -4.89
C LEU A 124 14.86 1.80 -4.89
N TYR A 125 15.15 1.25 -6.07
CA TYR A 125 15.93 0.04 -6.25
C TYR A 125 17.32 0.35 -6.75
N ARG A 126 18.32 -0.43 -6.32
CA ARG A 126 19.63 -0.49 -6.99
C ARG A 126 19.67 -1.76 -7.83
N GLY A 127 19.56 -1.56 -9.13
CA GLY A 127 19.59 -2.65 -10.10
C GLY A 127 20.90 -3.44 -10.09
N TYR A 128 20.87 -4.64 -10.65
CA TYR A 128 22.07 -5.47 -10.82
C TYR A 128 23.07 -4.88 -11.83
N ASP A 129 22.58 -4.03 -12.73
CA ASP A 129 23.37 -3.17 -13.61
C ASP A 129 23.96 -1.93 -12.90
N GLY A 130 23.69 -1.76 -11.61
CA GLY A 130 24.20 -0.66 -10.80
C GLY A 130 23.43 0.66 -10.95
N LYS A 131 22.30 0.72 -11.67
CA LYS A 131 21.49 1.95 -11.79
C LYS A 131 20.42 2.04 -10.71
N LEU A 132 20.07 3.26 -10.31
CA LEU A 132 18.88 3.50 -9.48
C LEU A 132 17.61 3.40 -10.34
N ARG A 133 16.56 2.81 -9.79
CA ARG A 133 15.23 2.72 -10.44
C ARG A 133 14.09 2.97 -9.48
N LEU A 134 13.03 3.56 -10.01
CA LEU A 134 11.72 3.58 -9.37
C LEU A 134 10.73 2.77 -10.23
N PHE A 135 9.69 2.22 -9.61
CA PHE A 135 8.74 1.33 -10.29
C PHE A 135 7.34 1.95 -10.38
N ARG A 136 6.84 2.17 -11.61
CA ARG A 136 5.48 2.66 -11.94
C ARG A 136 5.00 3.86 -11.10
N ILE A 137 5.89 4.81 -10.80
CA ILE A 137 5.64 5.90 -9.84
C ILE A 137 4.47 6.81 -10.20
N ALA A 138 4.18 6.98 -11.50
CA ALA A 138 3.02 7.73 -11.96
C ALA A 138 1.71 7.21 -11.34
N ARG A 139 1.58 5.88 -11.13
CA ARG A 139 0.41 5.28 -10.48
C ARG A 139 0.34 5.63 -8.99
N ASN A 140 1.47 5.66 -8.28
CA ASN A 140 1.52 6.09 -6.88
C ASN A 140 1.09 7.57 -6.77
N CYS A 141 1.63 8.45 -7.62
CA CYS A 141 1.32 9.87 -7.57
C CYS A 141 -0.15 10.15 -7.90
N ALA A 142 -0.72 9.44 -8.89
CA ALA A 142 -2.15 9.53 -9.23
C ALA A 142 -3.05 9.07 -8.06
N ARG A 143 -2.70 7.96 -7.40
CA ARG A 143 -3.45 7.45 -6.24
C ARG A 143 -3.31 8.36 -5.02
N MET A 144 -2.16 9.03 -4.84
CA MET A 144 -1.99 10.03 -3.79
C MET A 144 -2.92 11.23 -4.00
N ARG A 145 -3.01 11.75 -5.23
CA ARG A 145 -3.96 12.81 -5.59
C ARG A 145 -5.40 12.39 -5.30
N GLN A 146 -5.80 11.18 -5.70
CA GLN A 146 -7.13 10.63 -5.40
C GLN A 146 -7.39 10.55 -3.89
N SER A 147 -6.38 10.15 -3.12
CA SER A 147 -6.47 10.05 -1.67
C SER A 147 -6.60 11.43 -1.03
N ALA A 148 -5.81 12.41 -1.47
CA ALA A 148 -5.89 13.80 -1.02
C ALA A 148 -7.28 14.40 -1.25
N ALA A 149 -7.84 14.23 -2.45
CA ALA A 149 -9.19 14.69 -2.79
C ALA A 149 -10.27 14.08 -1.88
N ARG A 150 -10.13 12.81 -1.49
CA ARG A 150 -11.09 12.13 -0.61
C ARG A 150 -11.18 12.75 0.79
N ILE A 151 -10.08 13.32 1.29
CA ILE A 151 -10.00 13.94 2.62
C ILE A 151 -9.85 15.46 2.56
N ALA A 152 -10.28 16.07 1.45
CA ALA A 152 -10.33 17.52 1.25
C ALA A 152 -8.98 18.25 1.36
N LEU A 153 -7.86 17.53 1.20
CA LEU A 153 -6.54 18.13 1.04
C LEU A 153 -6.43 18.84 -0.33
N PRO A 154 -5.52 19.81 -0.46
CA PRO A 154 -5.40 20.59 -1.69
C PRO A 154 -4.96 19.73 -2.87
N ASP A 155 -5.45 20.07 -4.07
CA ASP A 155 -5.11 19.35 -5.29
C ASP A 155 -3.67 19.68 -5.75
N PHE A 156 -3.08 18.77 -6.53
CA PHE A 156 -1.78 18.94 -7.15
C PHE A 156 -1.65 18.06 -8.39
N GLU A 157 -0.77 18.45 -9.29
CA GLU A 157 -0.41 17.69 -10.49
C GLU A 157 0.47 16.49 -10.09
N PRO A 158 0.06 15.23 -10.37
CA PRO A 158 0.82 14.04 -9.98
C PRO A 158 2.28 14.05 -10.48
N GLN A 159 2.53 14.65 -11.64
CA GLN A 159 3.86 14.76 -12.24
C GLN A 159 4.81 15.64 -11.42
N GLU A 160 4.30 16.60 -10.65
CA GLU A 160 5.14 17.46 -9.81
C GLU A 160 5.61 16.71 -8.57
N LEU A 161 4.74 15.90 -7.96
CA LEU A 161 5.15 14.95 -6.92
C LEU A 161 6.16 13.91 -7.45
N GLU A 162 5.96 13.41 -8.66
CA GLU A 162 6.90 12.49 -9.32
C GLU A 162 8.30 13.11 -9.46
N LYS A 163 8.38 14.36 -9.92
CA LYS A 163 9.65 15.11 -9.99
C LYS A 163 10.30 15.28 -8.62
N MET A 164 9.53 15.59 -7.58
CA MET A 164 10.04 15.69 -6.21
C MET A 164 10.64 14.35 -5.75
N ILE A 165 9.93 13.23 -5.95
CA ILE A 165 10.43 11.90 -5.57
C ILE A 165 11.73 11.57 -6.31
N ILE A 166 11.78 11.80 -7.63
CA ILE A 166 12.99 11.57 -8.45
C ILE A 166 14.14 12.43 -7.94
N ALA A 167 13.89 13.71 -7.63
CA ALA A 167 14.94 14.61 -7.16
C ALA A 167 15.53 14.19 -5.79
N LEU A 168 14.69 13.72 -4.86
CA LEU A 168 15.17 13.19 -3.58
C LEU A 168 15.94 11.87 -3.76
N ALA A 169 15.43 10.98 -4.62
CA ALA A 169 16.10 9.72 -4.96
C ALA A 169 17.46 9.96 -5.62
N ALA A 170 17.56 10.93 -6.53
CA ALA A 170 18.79 11.34 -7.18
C ALA A 170 19.81 11.94 -6.20
N GLN A 171 19.32 12.68 -5.19
CA GLN A 171 20.17 13.33 -4.19
C GLN A 171 20.75 12.35 -3.17
N ASP A 172 19.93 11.45 -2.63
CA ASP A 172 20.33 10.57 -1.53
C ASP A 172 20.73 9.16 -1.99
N GLY A 173 20.28 8.73 -3.16
CA GLY A 173 20.38 7.32 -3.59
C GLY A 173 21.82 6.82 -3.76
N ALA A 174 22.73 7.65 -4.27
CA ALA A 174 24.13 7.25 -4.47
C ALA A 174 24.83 6.86 -3.15
N LYS A 175 24.59 7.63 -2.09
CA LYS A 175 25.17 7.37 -0.77
C LYS A 175 24.42 6.26 -0.03
N TRP A 176 23.09 6.33 0.01
CA TRP A 176 22.28 5.46 0.87
C TRP A 176 21.99 4.08 0.28
N LEU A 177 22.09 3.96 -1.04
CA LEU A 177 21.95 2.72 -1.77
C LEU A 177 23.05 2.62 -2.84
N PRO A 178 24.33 2.53 -2.43
CA PRO A 178 25.46 2.64 -3.35
C PRO A 178 25.54 1.44 -4.31
N LYS A 179 26.40 1.56 -5.34
CA LYS A 179 26.48 0.58 -6.44
C LYS A 179 26.89 -0.83 -5.99
N GLU A 180 27.52 -0.96 -4.83
CA GLU A 180 27.88 -2.24 -4.20
C GLU A 180 26.66 -2.95 -3.58
N ARG A 181 25.57 -2.21 -3.28
CA ARG A 181 24.30 -2.76 -2.74
C ARG A 181 23.29 -3.11 -3.83
N LYS A 182 23.75 -3.79 -4.89
CA LYS A 182 22.89 -4.33 -5.95
C LYS A 182 21.84 -5.27 -5.39
N GLY A 183 20.63 -5.26 -5.96
CA GLY A 183 19.52 -6.05 -5.44
C GLY A 183 18.92 -5.49 -4.14
N GLY A 184 19.41 -4.34 -3.65
CA GLY A 184 18.86 -3.64 -2.49
C GLY A 184 17.83 -2.58 -2.86
N PHE A 185 17.07 -2.13 -1.87
CA PHE A 185 16.11 -1.05 -2.02
C PHE A 185 16.07 -0.12 -0.81
N LEU A 186 15.50 1.07 -1.01
CA LEU A 186 15.04 1.98 0.03
C LEU A 186 13.53 2.21 -0.14
N TYR A 187 12.83 2.49 0.95
CA TYR A 187 11.40 2.77 0.92
C TYR A 187 11.16 4.27 0.80
N VAL A 188 10.38 4.70 -0.19
CA VAL A 188 9.99 6.10 -0.37
C VAL A 188 8.59 6.29 0.22
N ARG A 189 8.43 7.33 1.04
CA ARG A 189 7.19 7.66 1.76
C ARG A 189 6.80 9.11 1.48
N PRO A 190 6.05 9.36 0.39
CA PRO A 190 5.28 10.58 0.26
C PRO A 190 4.14 10.59 1.29
N THR A 191 3.86 11.73 1.91
CA THR A 191 2.82 11.89 2.93
C THR A 191 2.27 13.31 2.88
N PHE A 192 0.96 13.44 3.08
CA PHE A 192 0.25 14.70 2.98
C PHE A 192 -0.67 14.85 4.18
N ILE A 193 -0.46 15.92 4.94
CA ILE A 193 -1.15 16.17 6.21
C ILE A 193 -1.78 17.56 6.22
N ALA A 194 -2.95 17.69 6.85
CA ALA A 194 -3.52 19.00 7.17
C ALA A 194 -2.86 19.57 8.44
N THR A 195 -2.32 20.79 8.32
CA THR A 195 -1.57 21.46 9.41
C THR A 195 -2.28 22.67 9.99
N GLU A 196 -3.49 22.99 9.51
CA GLU A 196 -4.29 24.10 10.05
C GLU A 196 -4.52 23.95 11.55
N GLU A 197 -4.22 25.02 12.30
CA GLU A 197 -4.31 25.08 13.77
C GLU A 197 -5.73 25.28 14.31
N ALA A 198 -6.69 24.51 13.82
CA ALA A 198 -8.10 24.63 14.17
C ALA A 198 -8.74 23.29 14.59
N LEU A 199 -9.49 23.32 15.70
CA LEU A 199 -10.31 22.19 16.17
C LEU A 199 -11.66 22.08 15.45
N GLY A 200 -12.02 23.04 14.60
CA GLY A 200 -13.24 22.95 13.82
C GLY A 200 -13.12 21.82 12.79
N VAL A 201 -14.15 20.97 12.68
CA VAL A 201 -14.21 19.97 11.59
C VAL A 201 -14.58 20.70 10.29
N GLN A 202 -13.57 21.10 9.55
CA GLN A 202 -13.70 21.86 8.30
C GLN A 202 -12.64 21.46 7.27
N ARG A 203 -12.83 21.89 6.03
CA ARG A 203 -11.80 21.76 5.00
C ARG A 203 -10.53 22.51 5.45
N PRO A 204 -9.35 21.87 5.42
CA PRO A 204 -8.13 22.50 5.90
C PRO A 204 -7.72 23.69 5.04
N LYS A 205 -7.29 24.77 5.70
CA LYS A 205 -6.71 25.96 5.07
C LYS A 205 -5.18 25.92 4.98
N GLU A 206 -4.54 24.99 5.69
CA GLU A 206 -3.11 24.76 5.60
C GLU A 206 -2.81 23.27 5.53
N ALA A 207 -1.86 22.91 4.67
CA ALA A 207 -1.42 21.54 4.51
C ALA A 207 0.08 21.46 4.20
N LEU A 208 0.66 20.29 4.47
CA LEU A 208 2.06 19.98 4.23
C LEU A 208 2.18 18.65 3.49
N LEU A 209 2.67 18.72 2.25
CA LEU A 209 3.13 17.55 1.50
C LEU A 209 4.61 17.35 1.77
N TYR A 210 5.03 16.14 2.12
CA TYR A 210 6.44 15.82 2.31
C TYR A 210 6.80 14.44 1.75
N VAL A 211 8.08 14.27 1.43
CA VAL A 211 8.64 13.00 0.95
C VAL A 211 9.88 12.67 1.76
N ILE A 212 9.92 11.47 2.34
CA ILE A 212 11.11 10.92 2.99
C ILE A 212 11.52 9.62 2.31
N ILE A 213 12.80 9.27 2.40
CA ILE A 213 13.31 7.95 2.05
C ILE A 213 13.79 7.29 3.34
N ALA A 214 13.37 6.04 3.56
CA ALA A 214 13.65 5.27 4.75
C ALA A 214 14.32 3.95 4.41
N CYS A 215 15.24 3.53 5.28
CA CYS A 215 15.71 2.17 5.32
C CYS A 215 14.58 1.24 5.77
N PHE A 216 14.44 0.11 5.08
CA PHE A 216 13.38 -0.85 5.38
C PHE A 216 13.92 -2.28 5.20
N PRO A 217 13.58 -3.22 6.10
CA PRO A 217 14.05 -4.60 5.98
C PRO A 217 13.48 -5.28 4.73
N ASP A 218 14.27 -6.16 4.12
CA ASP A 218 13.78 -7.01 3.04
C ASP A 218 12.87 -8.10 3.60
N MET A 219 11.58 -7.79 3.66
CA MET A 219 10.56 -8.68 4.19
C MET A 219 10.41 -9.98 3.37
N THR A 220 10.92 -10.01 2.13
CA THR A 220 10.89 -11.25 1.33
C THR A 220 11.84 -12.31 1.85
N ARG A 221 12.92 -11.91 2.55
CA ARG A 221 13.85 -12.82 3.24
C ARG A 221 13.35 -13.19 4.64
N SER A 222 12.46 -12.38 5.20
CA SER A 222 11.95 -12.52 6.57
C SER A 222 10.79 -13.51 6.70
N LEU A 223 10.21 -14.03 5.61
CA LEU A 223 9.21 -15.11 5.65
C LEU A 223 9.77 -16.40 6.32
N ALA A 224 11.08 -16.47 6.56
CA ALA A 224 11.74 -17.54 7.30
C ALA A 224 11.86 -17.28 8.83
N THR A 225 11.45 -16.11 9.34
CA THR A 225 11.62 -15.73 10.76
C THR A 225 10.25 -15.47 11.41
N PRO A 226 9.94 -16.07 12.58
CA PRO A 226 8.67 -15.83 13.27
C PRO A 226 8.41 -14.35 13.53
N ALA A 227 7.15 -13.94 13.46
CA ALA A 227 6.76 -12.58 13.81
C ALA A 227 7.21 -12.22 15.24
N PRO A 228 7.71 -11.00 15.49
CA PRO A 228 8.01 -10.56 16.84
C PRO A 228 6.73 -10.60 17.70
N PRO A 229 6.87 -10.85 19.03
CA PRO A 229 5.72 -10.88 19.93
C PRO A 229 4.90 -9.61 19.83
N ALA A 230 3.58 -9.74 20.03
CA ALA A 230 2.68 -8.60 20.10
C ALA A 230 3.08 -7.64 21.25
N LEU A 231 2.54 -6.41 21.23
CA LEU A 231 2.93 -5.29 22.10
C LEU A 231 2.55 -5.48 23.59
N ASP A 232 2.04 -6.65 23.95
CA ASP A 232 1.84 -7.13 25.31
C ASP A 232 3.07 -7.91 25.76
N GLY A 233 3.83 -7.34 26.71
CA GLY A 233 5.07 -7.87 27.28
C GLY A 233 4.97 -9.19 28.05
N GLY A 234 4.16 -10.14 27.60
CA GLY A 234 4.12 -11.51 28.08
C GLY A 234 5.21 -12.36 27.43
N ALA A 235 6.45 -12.26 27.91
CA ALA A 235 7.48 -13.22 27.61
C ALA A 235 7.20 -14.55 28.34
N ASN A 236 6.25 -15.34 27.85
CA ASN A 236 6.15 -16.74 28.24
C ASN A 236 6.96 -17.60 27.27
N GLY A 237 8.20 -17.86 27.67
CA GLY A 237 9.12 -18.76 26.99
C GLY A 237 8.62 -20.19 27.02
N GLN A 238 7.82 -20.56 26.02
CA GLN A 238 7.70 -21.95 25.61
C GLN A 238 8.57 -22.15 24.38
N GLU A 239 9.59 -22.99 24.54
CA GLU A 239 10.34 -23.57 23.43
C GLU A 239 9.36 -24.30 22.51
N GLU A 240 8.94 -23.65 21.43
CA GLU A 240 8.16 -24.31 20.38
C GLU A 240 9.05 -25.34 19.69
N LYS A 241 8.76 -26.61 19.96
CA LYS A 241 9.26 -27.74 19.17
C LYS A 241 9.00 -27.45 17.69
N GLN A 242 10.08 -27.47 16.93
CA GLN A 242 10.16 -27.27 15.48
C GLN A 242 9.26 -28.29 14.74
N LYS A 243 7.95 -28.05 14.69
CA LYS A 243 7.06 -28.67 13.70
C LYS A 243 7.46 -28.11 12.34
N LYS A 244 7.53 -28.98 11.33
CA LYS A 244 7.69 -28.62 9.91
C LYS A 244 6.68 -27.50 9.60
N GLY A 245 7.13 -26.25 9.61
CA GLY A 245 6.26 -25.10 9.46
C GLY A 245 5.69 -25.08 8.05
N THR A 246 4.41 -24.74 7.90
CA THR A 246 3.87 -24.38 6.61
C THR A 246 4.69 -23.21 6.05
N SER A 247 5.18 -23.35 4.82
CA SER A 247 5.88 -22.30 4.10
C SER A 247 4.88 -21.24 3.62
N GLY A 248 5.25 -19.97 3.64
CA GLY A 248 4.38 -18.87 3.20
C GLY A 248 3.58 -18.24 4.34
N LEU A 249 2.82 -17.18 4.02
CA LEU A 249 1.99 -16.46 4.99
C LEU A 249 0.88 -17.35 5.54
N LYS A 250 0.69 -17.28 6.86
CA LYS A 250 -0.50 -17.77 7.56
C LYS A 250 -1.48 -16.63 7.74
N LEU A 251 -2.67 -16.76 7.18
CA LEU A 251 -3.71 -15.74 7.26
C LEU A 251 -4.80 -16.14 8.25
N LEU A 252 -5.17 -15.22 9.14
CA LEU A 252 -6.38 -15.33 9.94
C LEU A 252 -7.51 -14.57 9.24
N ALA A 253 -8.54 -15.26 8.77
CA ALA A 253 -9.70 -14.60 8.19
C ALA A 253 -10.47 -13.80 9.25
N SER A 254 -10.83 -12.55 8.94
CA SER A 254 -11.49 -11.65 9.88
C SER A 254 -12.89 -12.13 10.26
N SER A 255 -13.33 -11.79 11.47
CA SER A 255 -14.70 -12.03 11.94
C SER A 255 -15.69 -11.03 11.33
N GLU A 256 -16.99 -11.29 11.49
CA GLU A 256 -18.07 -10.47 10.91
C GLU A 256 -18.13 -9.05 11.47
N ASP A 257 -17.66 -8.84 12.70
CA ASP A 257 -17.57 -7.54 13.37
C ASP A 257 -16.28 -6.77 13.04
N THR A 258 -15.35 -7.40 12.31
CA THR A 258 -14.05 -6.82 11.96
C THR A 258 -13.96 -6.61 10.45
N ILE A 259 -14.40 -5.44 10.00
CA ILE A 259 -14.45 -5.05 8.59
C ILE A 259 -13.42 -3.95 8.31
N ARG A 260 -12.57 -4.17 7.31
CA ARG A 260 -11.53 -3.21 6.90
C ARG A 260 -12.11 -1.97 6.19
N ALA A 261 -13.10 -2.19 5.33
CA ALA A 261 -13.74 -1.16 4.52
C ALA A 261 -15.14 -1.62 4.08
N TRP A 262 -16.02 -0.67 3.80
CA TRP A 262 -17.40 -0.91 3.38
C TRP A 262 -17.79 -0.02 2.18
N PRO A 263 -18.79 -0.41 1.36
CA PRO A 263 -19.30 0.42 0.27
C PRO A 263 -19.75 1.79 0.77
N GLY A 264 -19.34 2.85 0.06
CA GLY A 264 -19.54 4.24 0.49
C GLY A 264 -18.49 4.76 1.48
N GLY A 265 -17.66 3.88 2.04
CA GLY A 265 -16.47 4.24 2.81
C GLY A 265 -15.29 4.70 1.93
N PHE A 266 -14.09 4.60 2.47
CA PHE A 266 -12.86 5.16 1.88
C PHE A 266 -11.73 4.13 1.76
N GLY A 267 -12.05 2.83 1.73
CA GLY A 267 -11.07 1.74 1.62
C GLY A 267 -10.23 1.74 0.33
N TYR A 268 -10.73 2.40 -0.72
CA TYR A 268 -10.02 2.62 -1.98
C TYR A 268 -8.95 3.72 -1.93
N ALA A 269 -8.95 4.56 -0.90
CA ALA A 269 -8.00 5.65 -0.73
C ALA A 269 -6.93 5.27 0.30
N LYS A 270 -5.70 5.77 0.12
CA LYS A 270 -4.58 5.46 1.00
C LYS A 270 -4.47 6.45 2.17
N VAL A 271 -5.55 6.56 2.94
CA VAL A 271 -5.69 7.49 4.07
C VAL A 271 -5.30 6.83 5.39
N GLY A 272 -4.73 7.59 6.33
CA GLY A 272 -4.26 7.07 7.62
C GLY A 272 -5.35 6.33 8.42
N ALA A 273 -6.58 6.85 8.38
CA ALA A 273 -7.75 6.30 9.07
C ALA A 273 -8.10 4.85 8.69
N ASN A 274 -7.64 4.34 7.53
CA ASN A 274 -7.85 2.94 7.13
C ASN A 274 -6.94 1.95 7.86
N TYR A 275 -5.90 2.42 8.54
CA TYR A 275 -4.84 1.56 9.09
C TYR A 275 -4.90 1.48 10.61
N GLY A 276 -5.14 2.58 11.31
CA GLY A 276 -5.20 2.60 12.78
C GLY A 276 -6.15 1.54 13.38
N PRO A 277 -7.43 1.49 12.97
CA PRO A 277 -8.38 0.49 13.45
C PRO A 277 -7.98 -0.96 13.16
N SER A 278 -7.21 -1.21 12.09
CA SER A 278 -6.78 -2.56 11.71
C SER A 278 -5.76 -3.17 12.66
N LEU A 279 -5.08 -2.35 13.47
CA LEU A 279 -3.98 -2.79 14.33
C LEU A 279 -4.44 -3.74 15.44
N VAL A 280 -5.68 -3.63 15.91
CA VAL A 280 -6.26 -4.53 16.93
C VAL A 280 -6.36 -5.95 16.36
N ALA A 281 -7.06 -6.11 15.24
CA ALA A 281 -7.21 -7.41 14.57
C ALA A 281 -5.86 -8.00 14.12
N GLN A 282 -4.93 -7.16 13.67
CA GLN A 282 -3.58 -7.61 13.32
C GLN A 282 -2.78 -8.09 14.54
N GLY A 283 -2.96 -7.45 15.70
CA GLY A 283 -2.37 -7.88 16.98
C GLY A 283 -2.92 -9.24 17.42
N GLU A 284 -4.24 -9.41 17.36
CA GLU A 284 -4.91 -10.68 17.69
C GLU A 284 -4.48 -11.83 16.76
N ALA A 285 -4.38 -11.56 15.46
CA ALA A 285 -3.88 -12.53 14.49
C ALA A 285 -2.46 -13.00 14.85
N ARG A 286 -1.56 -12.07 15.18
CA ARG A 286 -0.17 -12.38 15.58
C ARG A 286 -0.11 -13.15 16.89
N ALA A 287 -0.89 -12.77 17.90
CA ALA A 287 -0.96 -13.48 19.17
C ALA A 287 -1.41 -14.95 18.99
N ARG A 288 -2.15 -15.23 17.92
CA ARG A 288 -2.60 -16.58 17.53
C ARG A 288 -1.67 -17.31 16.55
N GLY A 289 -0.50 -16.74 16.24
CA GLY A 289 0.49 -17.36 15.36
C GLY A 289 0.24 -17.17 13.86
N PHE A 290 -0.62 -16.22 13.48
CA PHE A 290 -0.85 -15.83 12.09
C PHE A 290 -0.05 -14.58 11.72
N ASP A 291 0.38 -14.50 10.46
CA ASP A 291 1.22 -13.41 9.98
C ASP A 291 0.40 -12.16 9.68
N GLN A 292 -0.78 -12.33 9.09
CA GLN A 292 -1.66 -11.25 8.63
C GLN A 292 -3.14 -11.63 8.77
N VAL A 293 -4.02 -10.62 8.73
CA VAL A 293 -5.47 -10.81 8.60
C VAL A 293 -5.85 -10.98 7.13
N LEU A 294 -6.69 -11.96 6.79
CA LEU A 294 -7.44 -11.98 5.53
C LEU A 294 -8.77 -11.25 5.75
N TRP A 295 -8.93 -10.08 5.16
CA TRP A 295 -10.10 -9.24 5.37
C TRP A 295 -11.30 -9.78 4.59
N LEU A 296 -12.38 -10.00 5.32
CA LEU A 296 -13.67 -10.42 4.78
C LEU A 296 -14.68 -9.27 4.80
N PHE A 297 -15.68 -9.34 3.91
CA PHE A 297 -16.77 -8.39 3.83
C PHE A 297 -18.12 -9.08 3.62
N GLY A 298 -19.16 -8.58 4.29
CA GLY A 298 -20.52 -9.11 4.16
C GLY A 298 -20.75 -10.44 4.90
N GLN A 299 -22.01 -10.83 5.02
CA GLN A 299 -22.40 -12.10 5.66
C GLN A 299 -21.90 -13.30 4.87
N GLU A 300 -21.79 -13.13 3.56
CA GLU A 300 -21.28 -14.10 2.60
C GLU A 300 -19.77 -14.31 2.72
N SER A 301 -19.06 -13.53 3.56
CA SER A 301 -17.61 -13.67 3.77
C SER A 301 -16.83 -13.47 2.46
N PHE A 302 -17.13 -12.40 1.72
CA PHE A 302 -16.40 -12.03 0.52
C PHE A 302 -14.95 -11.71 0.85
N VAL A 303 -14.03 -12.31 0.11
CA VAL A 303 -12.59 -12.08 0.29
C VAL A 303 -12.20 -10.75 -0.34
N THR A 304 -11.44 -9.92 0.40
CA THR A 304 -11.04 -8.57 -0.05
C THR A 304 -9.53 -8.40 -0.18
N GLU A 305 -8.82 -8.29 0.95
CA GLU A 305 -7.38 -7.99 1.02
C GLU A 305 -6.70 -8.84 2.08
N ALA A 306 -5.38 -9.05 1.98
CA ALA A 306 -4.58 -9.74 2.98
C ALA A 306 -3.63 -8.73 3.65
N GLY A 307 -3.94 -8.37 4.90
CA GLY A 307 -3.23 -7.32 5.63
C GLY A 307 -3.38 -5.98 4.93
N ALA A 308 -2.25 -5.39 4.53
CA ALA A 308 -2.20 -4.15 3.73
C ALA A 308 -1.90 -4.41 2.23
N SER A 309 -2.18 -5.62 1.74
CA SER A 309 -1.90 -6.07 0.37
C SER A 309 -3.17 -6.57 -0.31
N ASN A 310 -3.23 -6.46 -1.64
CA ASN A 310 -4.28 -7.12 -2.41
C ASN A 310 -4.09 -8.64 -2.35
N PHE A 311 -5.16 -9.42 -2.54
CA PHE A 311 -5.12 -10.88 -2.43
C PHE A 311 -5.53 -11.53 -3.75
N PHE A 312 -4.79 -12.56 -4.14
CA PHE A 312 -4.98 -13.32 -5.36
C PHE A 312 -5.06 -14.81 -5.05
N VAL A 313 -5.88 -15.53 -5.82
CA VAL A 313 -5.93 -16.99 -5.83
C VAL A 313 -5.86 -17.50 -7.26
N VAL A 314 -5.24 -18.67 -7.47
CA VAL A 314 -5.31 -19.44 -8.72
C VAL A 314 -6.16 -20.66 -8.44
N ILE A 315 -7.27 -20.80 -9.16
CA ILE A 315 -8.24 -21.88 -8.97
C ILE A 315 -8.65 -22.44 -10.32
N ARG A 316 -8.81 -23.76 -10.41
CA ARG A 316 -9.46 -24.39 -11.55
C ARG A 316 -10.96 -24.19 -11.49
N SER A 317 -11.49 -23.53 -12.51
CA SER A 317 -12.92 -23.28 -12.68
C SER A 317 -13.68 -24.60 -12.74
N LYS A 318 -14.72 -24.74 -11.93
CA LYS A 318 -15.59 -25.93 -11.92
C LYS A 318 -16.40 -26.03 -13.21
N GLU A 319 -16.75 -24.89 -13.80
CA GLU A 319 -17.59 -24.82 -15.00
C GLU A 319 -16.80 -25.06 -16.29
N THR A 320 -15.65 -24.40 -16.42
CA THR A 320 -14.88 -24.43 -17.68
C THR A 320 -13.69 -25.39 -17.64
N GLY A 321 -13.25 -25.83 -16.46
CA GLY A 321 -12.04 -26.62 -16.27
C GLY A 321 -10.74 -25.85 -16.45
N LYS A 322 -10.79 -24.56 -16.82
CA LYS A 322 -9.62 -23.69 -17.02
C LYS A 322 -9.13 -23.11 -15.69
N LEU A 323 -7.86 -22.69 -15.64
CA LEU A 323 -7.34 -21.94 -14.50
C LEU A 323 -7.76 -20.47 -14.55
N GLU A 324 -8.14 -19.94 -13.39
CA GLU A 324 -8.48 -18.53 -13.19
C GLU A 324 -7.54 -17.93 -12.12
N LEU A 325 -6.92 -16.79 -12.43
CA LEU A 325 -6.25 -15.91 -11.46
C LEU A 325 -7.27 -14.87 -11.01
N ILE A 326 -7.80 -15.08 -9.81
CA ILE A 326 -8.93 -14.31 -9.28
C ILE A 326 -8.43 -13.28 -8.27
N THR A 327 -8.95 -12.06 -8.35
CA THR A 327 -8.78 -10.99 -7.34
C THR A 327 -10.07 -10.20 -7.18
N ALA A 328 -10.27 -9.62 -5.99
CA ALA A 328 -11.45 -8.79 -5.71
C ALA A 328 -11.53 -7.57 -6.66
N PRO A 329 -12.72 -7.15 -7.09
CA PRO A 329 -12.91 -6.06 -8.05
C PRO A 329 -12.87 -4.69 -7.38
N LEU A 330 -12.66 -3.62 -8.16
CA LEU A 330 -12.51 -2.25 -7.65
C LEU A 330 -13.82 -1.44 -7.63
N ASN A 331 -14.87 -1.92 -8.28
CA ASN A 331 -16.12 -1.19 -8.52
C ASN A 331 -16.82 -0.72 -7.23
N GLU A 332 -16.71 -1.48 -6.15
CA GLU A 332 -17.35 -1.16 -4.87
C GLU A 332 -16.54 -0.23 -3.98
N ARG A 333 -15.32 0.11 -4.40
CA ARG A 333 -14.41 1.03 -3.71
C ARG A 333 -14.05 0.59 -2.27
N ILE A 334 -14.10 -0.72 -2.00
CA ILE A 334 -13.64 -1.33 -0.73
C ILE A 334 -12.23 -1.91 -0.83
N ILE A 335 -11.64 -1.94 -2.02
CA ILE A 335 -10.29 -2.46 -2.30
C ILE A 335 -9.37 -1.29 -2.64
N LEU A 336 -8.16 -1.27 -2.08
CA LEU A 336 -7.14 -0.31 -2.47
C LEU A 336 -6.56 -0.74 -3.82
N GLU A 337 -6.55 0.16 -4.81
CA GLU A 337 -5.97 -0.15 -6.12
C GLU A 337 -4.43 -0.20 -6.01
N GLY A 338 -3.88 -1.36 -5.68
CA GLY A 338 -2.45 -1.60 -5.56
C GLY A 338 -1.69 -1.44 -6.89
N VAL A 339 -0.55 -0.75 -6.87
CA VAL A 339 0.36 -0.70 -8.03
C VAL A 339 0.88 -2.10 -8.37
N THR A 340 1.20 -2.91 -7.36
CA THR A 340 1.57 -4.31 -7.55
C THR A 340 0.42 -5.13 -8.11
N ARG A 341 -0.80 -4.99 -7.58
CA ARG A 341 -2.01 -5.64 -8.12
C ARG A 341 -2.20 -5.34 -9.61
N ALA A 342 -2.15 -4.06 -10.00
CA ALA A 342 -2.27 -3.67 -11.40
C ALA A 342 -1.17 -4.32 -12.25
N SER A 343 0.06 -4.38 -11.73
CA SER A 343 1.19 -4.99 -12.45
C SER A 343 1.08 -6.51 -12.59
N VAL A 344 0.54 -7.20 -11.58
CA VAL A 344 0.22 -8.64 -11.64
C VAL A 344 -0.81 -8.90 -12.73
N ILE A 345 -1.91 -8.13 -12.74
CA ILE A 345 -2.97 -8.26 -13.74
C ILE A 345 -2.44 -8.00 -15.15
N ASP A 346 -1.69 -6.91 -15.35
CA ASP A 346 -1.12 -6.53 -16.64
C ASP A 346 -0.20 -7.65 -17.17
N LEU A 347 0.75 -8.13 -16.35
CA LEU A 347 1.69 -9.19 -16.75
C LEU A 347 1.01 -10.55 -16.95
N ALA A 348 0.05 -10.92 -16.11
CA ALA A 348 -0.67 -12.19 -16.25
C ALA A 348 -1.51 -12.20 -17.54
N LYS A 349 -2.21 -11.09 -17.86
CA LYS A 349 -2.94 -10.96 -19.13
C LYS A 349 -2.02 -11.02 -20.35
N GLU A 350 -0.83 -10.44 -20.25
CA GLU A 350 0.16 -10.45 -21.34
C GLU A 350 0.79 -11.83 -21.54
N ARG A 351 1.21 -12.49 -20.45
CA ARG A 351 2.15 -13.63 -20.50
C ARG A 351 1.55 -14.97 -20.13
N LEU A 352 0.48 -15.00 -19.32
CA LEU A 352 -0.20 -16.22 -18.90
C LEU A 352 -1.48 -16.51 -19.69
N ALA A 353 -1.81 -15.70 -20.71
CA ALA A 353 -2.91 -16.01 -21.64
C ALA A 353 -2.61 -17.23 -22.54
N ALA A 354 -1.36 -17.66 -22.59
CA ALA A 354 -0.88 -18.87 -23.24
C ALA A 354 0.06 -19.63 -22.28
N GLU A 355 0.49 -20.83 -22.68
CA GLU A 355 1.44 -21.61 -21.90
C GLU A 355 2.75 -20.83 -21.72
N TRP A 356 3.26 -20.80 -20.48
CA TRP A 356 4.50 -20.10 -20.15
C TRP A 356 5.41 -21.00 -19.31
N ASP A 357 6.54 -21.42 -19.86
CA ASP A 357 7.56 -22.21 -19.14
C ASP A 357 6.97 -23.42 -18.41
N GLY A 358 6.08 -24.17 -19.10
CA GLY A 358 5.39 -25.33 -18.56
C GLY A 358 4.18 -25.01 -17.65
N LEU A 359 3.87 -23.73 -17.40
CA LEU A 359 2.64 -23.32 -16.71
C LEU A 359 1.46 -23.29 -17.67
N GLU A 360 0.35 -23.91 -17.26
CA GLU A 360 -0.92 -23.85 -17.99
C GLU A 360 -1.42 -22.39 -18.10
N PRO A 361 -2.03 -22.00 -19.23
CA PRO A 361 -2.67 -20.70 -19.37
C PRO A 361 -3.66 -20.40 -18.24
N VAL A 362 -3.71 -19.14 -17.81
CA VAL A 362 -4.60 -18.66 -16.74
C VAL A 362 -5.42 -17.47 -17.23
N GLU A 363 -6.73 -17.53 -17.01
CA GLU A 363 -7.64 -16.43 -17.24
C GLU A 363 -7.62 -15.45 -16.04
N VAL A 364 -7.42 -14.16 -16.30
CA VAL A 364 -7.43 -13.15 -15.23
C VAL A 364 -8.85 -12.66 -14.98
N VAL A 365 -9.38 -12.91 -13.78
CA VAL A 365 -10.77 -12.63 -13.42
C VAL A 365 -10.85 -11.67 -12.22
N GLU A 366 -11.41 -10.48 -12.44
CA GLU A 366 -11.70 -9.52 -11.38
C GLU A 366 -13.16 -9.66 -10.94
N ARG A 367 -13.41 -10.46 -9.90
CA ARG A 367 -14.77 -10.74 -9.40
C ARG A 367 -14.81 -10.93 -7.89
N ARG A 368 -16.01 -10.86 -7.33
CA ARG A 368 -16.26 -11.30 -5.96
C ARG A 368 -16.10 -12.83 -5.87
N PHE A 369 -15.57 -13.28 -4.75
CA PHE A 369 -15.45 -14.69 -4.37
C PHE A 369 -15.50 -14.78 -2.84
N THR A 370 -15.97 -15.91 -2.33
CA THR A 370 -16.25 -16.10 -0.90
C THR A 370 -15.30 -17.12 -0.28
N MET A 371 -15.20 -17.12 1.05
CA MET A 371 -14.50 -18.20 1.76
C MET A 371 -15.11 -19.58 1.49
N ASP A 372 -16.43 -19.67 1.33
CA ASP A 372 -17.10 -20.93 1.02
C ASP A 372 -16.68 -21.48 -0.36
N GLU A 373 -16.52 -20.60 -1.36
CA GLU A 373 -15.99 -20.97 -2.68
C GLU A 373 -14.55 -21.50 -2.57
N LEU A 374 -13.71 -20.84 -1.77
CA LEU A 374 -12.32 -21.27 -1.54
C LEU A 374 -12.26 -22.64 -0.85
N ILE A 375 -13.13 -22.88 0.14
CA ILE A 375 -13.22 -24.17 0.84
C ILE A 375 -13.69 -25.28 -0.10
N GLU A 376 -14.70 -25.02 -0.93
CA GLU A 376 -15.16 -25.98 -1.94
C GLU A 376 -14.04 -26.30 -2.93
N ALA A 377 -13.38 -25.28 -3.48
CA ALA A 377 -12.26 -25.46 -4.41
C ALA A 377 -11.12 -26.28 -3.80
N HIS A 378 -10.83 -26.08 -2.50
CA HIS A 378 -9.83 -26.87 -1.80
C HIS A 378 -10.25 -28.33 -1.64
N LYS A 379 -11.49 -28.59 -1.19
CA LYS A 379 -12.03 -29.96 -1.04
C LYS A 379 -12.08 -30.73 -2.36
N ASP A 380 -12.37 -30.03 -3.46
CA ASP A 380 -12.43 -30.61 -4.80
C ASP A 380 -11.05 -30.81 -5.45
N GLY A 381 -9.95 -30.37 -4.82
CA GLY A 381 -8.61 -30.39 -5.42
C GLY A 381 -8.43 -29.41 -6.58
N ARG A 382 -9.26 -28.36 -6.66
CA ARG A 382 -9.21 -27.31 -7.69
C ARG A 382 -8.39 -26.08 -7.28
N PHE A 383 -8.12 -25.90 -5.99
CA PHE A 383 -7.33 -24.79 -5.47
C PHE A 383 -5.85 -25.01 -5.79
N VAL A 384 -5.22 -24.11 -6.54
CA VAL A 384 -3.82 -24.26 -6.99
C VAL A 384 -2.86 -23.50 -6.08
N GLU A 385 -3.04 -22.19 -5.91
CA GLU A 385 -2.17 -21.37 -5.07
C GLU A 385 -2.83 -20.05 -4.66
N ALA A 386 -2.28 -19.38 -3.66
CA ALA A 386 -2.72 -18.06 -3.21
C ALA A 386 -1.52 -17.18 -2.86
N PHE A 387 -1.66 -15.87 -3.06
CA PHE A 387 -0.62 -14.92 -2.69
C PHE A 387 -1.17 -13.51 -2.42
N ALA A 388 -0.46 -12.79 -1.55
CA ALA A 388 -0.68 -11.37 -1.31
C ALA A 388 0.24 -10.53 -2.21
N ALA A 389 -0.30 -9.43 -2.76
CA ALA A 389 0.41 -8.52 -3.66
C ALA A 389 0.45 -7.09 -3.12
N GLY A 390 1.66 -6.57 -2.86
CA GLY A 390 1.84 -5.22 -2.33
C GLY A 390 3.31 -4.79 -2.26
N THR A 391 3.58 -3.48 -2.17
CA THR A 391 4.94 -2.91 -2.25
C THR A 391 5.93 -3.55 -1.26
N ALA A 392 5.50 -3.94 -0.06
CA ALA A 392 6.40 -4.48 0.97
C ALA A 392 7.05 -5.81 0.54
N PHE A 393 6.24 -6.78 0.10
CA PHE A 393 6.69 -8.14 -0.26
C PHE A 393 6.75 -8.40 -1.77
N PHE A 394 6.21 -7.48 -2.57
CA PHE A 394 5.80 -7.68 -3.96
C PHE A 394 4.78 -8.79 -4.09
N ILE A 395 5.22 -10.04 -4.02
CA ILE A 395 4.40 -11.23 -3.99
C ILE A 395 4.82 -12.04 -2.76
N ALA A 396 3.87 -12.24 -1.85
CA ALA A 396 4.02 -13.09 -0.68
C ALA A 396 3.10 -14.31 -0.84
N PRO A 397 3.66 -15.51 -1.07
CA PRO A 397 2.88 -16.75 -1.11
C PRO A 397 2.14 -16.97 0.21
N VAL A 398 0.95 -17.55 0.13
CA VAL A 398 0.10 -17.88 1.28
C VAL A 398 0.07 -19.40 1.40
N GLY A 399 0.49 -19.90 2.57
CA GLY A 399 0.52 -21.34 2.85
C GLY A 399 -0.67 -21.85 3.63
N LEU A 400 -1.36 -20.97 4.36
CA LEU A 400 -2.46 -21.34 5.24
C LEU A 400 -3.48 -20.20 5.34
N ILE A 401 -4.76 -20.54 5.27
CA ILE A 401 -5.87 -19.63 5.64
C ILE A 401 -6.70 -20.31 6.72
N HIS A 402 -6.80 -19.69 7.89
CA HIS A 402 -7.69 -20.13 8.96
C HIS A 402 -9.02 -19.36 8.91
N PHE A 403 -10.12 -20.08 8.87
CA PHE A 403 -11.47 -19.51 8.83
C PHE A 403 -12.45 -20.34 9.65
N ARG A 404 -13.13 -19.69 10.60
CA ARG A 404 -14.20 -20.27 11.43
C ARG A 404 -13.86 -21.65 12.03
N GLY A 405 -12.63 -21.81 12.53
CA GLY A 405 -12.16 -23.03 13.18
C GLY A 405 -11.65 -24.13 12.23
N GLY A 406 -11.71 -23.89 10.92
CA GLY A 406 -11.13 -24.77 9.89
C GLY A 406 -9.93 -24.14 9.21
N ASP A 407 -9.01 -24.98 8.77
CA ASP A 407 -7.81 -24.59 8.03
C ASP A 407 -7.97 -24.96 6.55
N ILE A 408 -7.45 -24.08 5.69
CA ILE A 408 -7.23 -24.35 4.27
C ILE A 408 -5.72 -24.35 4.06
N ASP A 409 -5.14 -25.54 3.94
CA ASP A 409 -3.74 -25.71 3.56
C ASP A 409 -3.58 -25.45 2.07
N ILE A 410 -2.86 -24.40 1.72
CA ILE A 410 -2.66 -24.02 0.32
C ILE A 410 -1.51 -24.86 -0.24
N PRO A 411 -1.65 -25.47 -1.44
CA PRO A 411 -0.56 -26.22 -2.06
C PRO A 411 0.67 -25.32 -2.30
N MET A 412 1.86 -25.85 -1.97
CA MET A 412 3.13 -25.13 -2.06
C MET A 412 4.23 -26.01 -2.69
N GLU A 413 5.06 -25.42 -3.54
CA GLU A 413 6.26 -26.04 -4.11
C GLU A 413 7.51 -25.41 -3.48
N GLY A 414 7.96 -25.96 -2.36
CA GLY A 414 9.02 -25.35 -1.55
C GLY A 414 8.46 -24.17 -0.76
N ASP A 415 8.81 -22.94 -1.14
CA ASP A 415 8.42 -21.69 -0.45
C ASP A 415 7.37 -20.86 -1.18
N SER A 416 6.91 -21.28 -2.36
CA SER A 416 5.97 -20.56 -3.22
C SER A 416 5.22 -21.51 -4.14
N GLY A 417 4.01 -21.12 -4.57
CA GLY A 417 3.40 -21.65 -5.79
C GLY A 417 4.13 -21.18 -7.06
N ALA A 418 3.96 -21.91 -8.16
CA ALA A 418 4.68 -21.69 -9.40
C ALA A 418 4.28 -20.37 -10.10
N TYR A 419 2.99 -20.01 -10.12
CA TYR A 419 2.56 -18.74 -10.74
C TYR A 419 3.03 -17.54 -9.91
N ALA A 420 2.88 -17.59 -8.59
CA ALA A 420 3.36 -16.56 -7.67
C ALA A 420 4.88 -16.34 -7.83
N ARG A 421 5.67 -17.43 -7.96
CA ARG A 421 7.12 -17.38 -8.16
C ARG A 421 7.46 -16.71 -9.49
N THR A 422 6.81 -17.13 -10.57
CA THR A 422 7.03 -16.60 -11.92
C THR A 422 6.67 -15.12 -12.02
N ILE A 423 5.49 -14.72 -11.51
CA ILE A 423 5.05 -13.32 -11.49
C ILE A 423 6.00 -12.46 -10.66
N LYS A 424 6.43 -12.95 -9.48
CA LYS A 424 7.42 -12.26 -8.65
C LYS A 424 8.73 -12.05 -9.41
N GLN A 425 9.20 -13.06 -10.13
CA GLN A 425 10.45 -12.97 -10.89
C GLN A 425 10.37 -11.91 -11.98
N TRP A 426 9.28 -11.85 -12.75
CA TRP A 426 9.09 -10.79 -13.75
C TRP A 426 9.12 -9.39 -13.16
N LEU A 427 8.47 -9.19 -12.00
CA LEU A 427 8.50 -7.92 -11.29
C LEU A 427 9.92 -7.57 -10.82
N VAL A 428 10.63 -8.53 -10.24
CA VAL A 428 12.03 -8.38 -9.82
C VAL A 428 12.92 -8.00 -11.01
N ASP A 429 12.77 -8.67 -12.14
CA ASP A 429 13.59 -8.43 -13.33
C ASP A 429 13.41 -7.01 -13.86
N ILE A 430 12.19 -6.48 -13.83
CA ILE A 430 11.90 -5.10 -14.21
C ILE A 430 12.49 -4.12 -13.17
N MET A 431 12.21 -4.34 -11.88
CA MET A 431 12.60 -3.42 -10.80
C MET A 431 14.11 -3.32 -10.64
N TYR A 432 14.83 -4.43 -10.81
CA TYR A 432 16.28 -4.50 -10.66
C TYR A 432 17.05 -4.49 -11.99
N GLY A 433 16.37 -4.30 -13.12
CA GLY A 433 16.99 -4.05 -14.42
C GLY A 433 17.60 -5.28 -15.08
N ASN A 434 17.13 -6.49 -14.77
CA ASN A 434 17.43 -7.69 -15.58
C ASN A 434 16.63 -7.70 -16.88
N ALA A 435 15.46 -7.05 -16.89
CA ALA A 435 14.65 -6.83 -18.08
C ALA A 435 14.43 -5.32 -18.29
N SER A 436 14.64 -4.85 -19.52
CA SER A 436 14.29 -3.49 -19.90
C SER A 436 12.76 -3.37 -20.02
N HIS A 437 12.17 -2.41 -19.31
CA HIS A 437 10.73 -2.17 -19.34
C HIS A 437 10.42 -0.72 -18.98
N GLU A 438 9.40 -0.14 -19.60
CA GLU A 438 8.91 1.23 -19.33
C GLU A 438 8.46 1.46 -17.87
N TRP A 439 8.28 0.40 -17.09
CA TRP A 439 7.83 0.50 -15.70
C TRP A 439 8.99 0.78 -14.73
N GLY A 440 10.23 0.45 -15.13
CA GLY A 440 11.45 0.68 -14.36
C GLY A 440 12.11 1.99 -14.77
N ILE A 441 11.69 3.10 -14.17
CA ILE A 441 12.20 4.44 -14.46
C ILE A 441 13.58 4.59 -13.85
N VAL A 442 14.60 4.80 -14.68
CA VAL A 442 15.98 5.03 -14.23
C VAL A 442 16.07 6.43 -13.61
N VAL A 443 16.74 6.52 -12.45
CA VAL A 443 17.01 7.79 -11.77
C VAL A 443 18.48 8.14 -11.97
N ASP A 444 18.73 9.32 -12.56
CA ASP A 444 20.08 9.85 -12.70
C ASP A 444 20.61 10.35 -11.36
N GLU A 445 21.75 9.82 -10.94
CA GLU A 445 22.39 10.15 -9.67
C GLU A 445 23.05 11.53 -9.74
N LYS A 446 22.89 12.35 -8.69
CA LYS A 446 23.69 13.57 -8.56
C LYS A 446 25.13 13.20 -8.16
N ALA A 447 26.08 13.85 -8.84
CA ALA A 447 27.52 13.67 -8.62
C ALA A 447 27.98 14.17 -7.25
#